data_AF-A0A2K3MYP1-F1
#
_entry.id   AF-A0A2K3MYP1-F1
#
_cell.length_a   1.000
_cell.length_b   1.000
_cell.length_c   1.000
_cell.angle_alpha   90.00
_cell.angle_beta   90.00
_cell.angle_gamma   90.00
#
_symmetry.space_group_name_H-M   'P 1'
#
loop_
_entity.id
_entity.type
_entity.pdbx_description
1 polymer ?
#
loop_
_entity_poly.entity_id
_entity_poly.type
_entity_poly.pdbx_seq_one_letter_code
_entity_poly.pdbx_strand_id
1 'polypeptide(L)'
;MCNIASPVFCQCFQKCRLKEEAATFGALCVLKHLLPRLSEAWHSKIPLLVEAVKSLLEEHNLGVRKALSELIVVMASHCYLVGSSGELFIEYLICNCALTEQNQSYLDSIPNKRTEMKIGAVTPGELRAVCEKGLLLVTITIPEMEHILWPFLLKMIIPQTYTGAVAMVCRCISELWRHRSYGSDMLSECKSRPDIPTAEELLARFVVLLHDPLAREQLATQILTVSSCHP
;
A
#
# COMPACT_ATOMS: atom_id res chain seq x y z
N MET A 1 9.91 -25.45 20.71
CA MET A 1 9.87 -25.08 19.27
C MET A 1 10.56 -23.75 18.93
N CYS A 2 11.04 -22.95 19.90
CA CYS A 2 11.56 -21.60 19.63
C CYS A 2 12.95 -21.46 18.96
N ASN A 3 13.80 -22.50 18.88
CA ASN A 3 15.18 -22.32 18.39
C ASN A 3 15.37 -22.45 16.87
N ILE A 4 14.45 -23.09 16.15
CA ILE A 4 14.60 -23.32 14.70
C ILE A 4 14.02 -22.16 13.88
N ALA A 5 13.10 -21.39 14.45
CA ALA A 5 12.48 -20.27 13.76
C ALA A 5 13.48 -19.12 13.50
N SER A 6 14.35 -18.80 14.48
CA SER A 6 15.33 -17.71 14.40
C SER A 6 16.32 -17.81 13.22
N PRO A 7 16.91 -18.98 12.89
CA PRO A 7 17.72 -19.13 11.69
C PRO A 7 16.96 -18.95 10.36
N VAL A 8 15.76 -19.54 10.25
CA VAL A 8 14.93 -19.47 9.03
C VAL A 8 14.55 -18.03 8.72
N PHE A 9 14.22 -17.28 9.77
CA PHE A 9 13.95 -15.86 9.77
C PHE A 9 15.10 -15.01 9.25
N CYS A 10 16.30 -15.17 9.83
CA CYS A 10 17.50 -14.47 9.36
C CYS A 10 17.81 -14.80 7.89
N GLN A 11 17.60 -16.05 7.47
CA GLN A 11 17.79 -16.46 6.09
C GLN A 11 16.78 -15.79 5.14
N CYS A 12 15.51 -15.66 5.53
CA CYS A 12 14.50 -14.98 4.71
C CYS A 12 14.87 -13.50 4.52
N PHE A 13 15.29 -12.81 5.58
CA PHE A 13 15.78 -11.44 5.48
C PHE A 13 16.99 -11.30 4.59
N GLN A 14 17.96 -12.21 4.71
CA GLN A 14 19.13 -12.20 3.84
C GLN A 14 18.72 -12.35 2.38
N LYS A 15 17.78 -13.25 2.07
CA LYS A 15 17.25 -13.43 0.71
C LYS A 15 16.56 -12.17 0.18
N CYS A 16 15.76 -11.49 0.99
CA CYS A 16 15.17 -10.20 0.62
C CYS A 16 16.24 -9.14 0.30
N ARG A 17 17.35 -9.11 1.04
CA ARG A 17 18.45 -8.15 0.81
C ARG A 17 19.28 -8.46 -0.42
N LEU A 18 19.34 -9.72 -0.85
CA LEU A 18 20.08 -10.14 -2.04
C LEU A 18 19.37 -9.80 -3.35
N LYS A 19 18.06 -9.48 -3.29
CA LYS A 19 17.23 -9.06 -4.44
C LYS A 19 17.27 -10.03 -5.64
N GLU A 20 17.49 -11.31 -5.36
CA GLU A 20 17.30 -12.37 -6.35
C GLU A 20 15.81 -12.70 -6.42
N GLU A 21 15.18 -12.51 -7.57
CA GLU A 21 13.71 -12.49 -7.72
C GLU A 21 13.01 -13.72 -7.13
N ALA A 22 13.45 -14.93 -7.51
CA ALA A 22 12.84 -16.18 -7.02
C ALA A 22 13.07 -16.40 -5.51
N ALA A 23 14.27 -16.09 -5.02
CA ALA A 23 14.61 -16.22 -3.60
C ALA A 23 13.86 -15.19 -2.74
N THR A 24 13.70 -13.98 -3.25
CA THR A 24 12.98 -12.86 -2.63
C THR A 24 11.49 -13.18 -2.56
N PHE A 25 10.88 -13.60 -3.68
CA PHE A 25 9.48 -14.03 -3.73
C PHE A 25 9.20 -15.14 -2.71
N GLY A 26 10.01 -16.20 -2.72
CA GLY A 26 9.87 -17.30 -1.76
C GLY A 26 10.02 -16.85 -0.31
N ALA A 27 10.98 -15.96 -0.01
CA ALA A 27 11.16 -15.41 1.33
C ALA A 27 9.94 -14.59 1.78
N LEU A 28 9.38 -13.73 0.92
CA LEU A 28 8.18 -12.96 1.22
C LEU A 28 6.97 -13.85 1.50
N CYS A 29 6.75 -14.89 0.69
CA CYS A 29 5.67 -15.85 0.92
C CYS A 29 5.80 -16.55 2.28
N VAL A 30 7.01 -16.96 2.65
CA VAL A 30 7.28 -17.57 3.96
C VAL A 30 7.02 -16.58 5.10
N LEU A 31 7.57 -15.36 4.99
CA LEU A 31 7.40 -14.32 6.01
C LEU A 31 5.93 -13.97 6.25
N LYS A 32 5.11 -13.86 5.19
CA LYS A 32 3.67 -13.61 5.28
C LYS A 32 2.95 -14.64 6.17
N HIS A 33 3.32 -15.91 6.07
CA HIS A 33 2.69 -16.99 6.83
C HIS A 33 3.26 -17.17 8.23
N LEU A 34 4.55 -16.88 8.44
CA LEU A 34 5.20 -17.03 9.73
C LEU A 34 4.88 -15.88 10.69
N LEU A 35 4.76 -14.65 10.17
CA LEU A 35 4.60 -13.44 10.97
C LEU A 35 3.38 -13.51 11.93
N PRO A 36 2.18 -13.92 11.49
CA PRO A 36 1.04 -14.07 12.39
C PRO A 36 1.18 -15.20 13.42
N ARG A 37 2.01 -16.22 13.12
CA ARG A 37 2.08 -17.47 13.89
C ARG A 37 3.16 -17.48 14.97
N LEU A 38 4.13 -16.56 14.89
CA LEU A 38 5.34 -16.56 15.71
C LEU A 38 5.61 -15.19 16.36
N SER A 39 4.54 -14.49 16.76
CA SER A 39 4.56 -13.10 17.23
C SER A 39 5.57 -12.83 18.35
N GLU A 40 5.62 -13.65 19.40
CA GLU A 40 6.56 -13.48 20.52
C GLU A 40 8.03 -13.68 20.11
N ALA A 41 8.32 -14.68 19.28
CA ALA A 41 9.69 -15.02 18.88
C ALA A 41 10.28 -13.96 17.91
N TRP A 42 9.42 -13.19 17.25
CA TRP A 42 9.81 -12.26 16.19
C TRP A 42 9.80 -10.79 16.61
N HIS A 43 9.23 -10.43 17.76
CA HIS A 43 9.08 -9.02 18.15
C HIS A 43 10.41 -8.24 18.12
N SER A 44 11.51 -8.84 18.59
CA SER A 44 12.86 -8.24 18.54
C SER A 44 13.45 -8.09 17.13
N LYS A 45 12.83 -8.69 16.10
CA LYS A 45 13.26 -8.70 14.70
C LYS A 45 12.41 -7.81 13.80
N ILE A 46 11.35 -7.19 14.33
CA ILE A 46 10.49 -6.25 13.59
C ILE A 46 11.30 -5.12 12.92
N PRO A 47 12.30 -4.49 13.57
CA PRO A 47 13.09 -3.46 12.90
C PRO A 47 13.84 -3.99 11.66
N LEU A 48 14.36 -5.23 11.72
CA LEU A 48 15.02 -5.86 10.58
C LEU A 48 14.05 -6.18 9.44
N LEU A 49 12.81 -6.55 9.78
CA LEU A 49 11.74 -6.74 8.80
C LEU A 49 11.41 -5.43 8.09
N VAL A 50 11.23 -4.35 8.84
CA VAL A 50 10.94 -3.03 8.29
C VAL A 50 12.04 -2.62 7.31
N GLU A 51 13.32 -2.78 7.66
CA GLU A 51 14.42 -2.45 6.75
C GLU A 51 14.48 -3.36 5.52
N ALA A 52 14.21 -4.67 5.68
CA ALA A 52 14.13 -5.59 4.54
C ALA A 52 13.00 -5.21 3.58
N VAL A 53 11.81 -4.88 4.10
CA VAL A 53 10.64 -4.47 3.30
C VAL A 53 10.91 -3.13 2.61
N LYS A 54 11.48 -2.14 3.31
CA LYS A 54 11.88 -0.85 2.72
C LYS A 54 12.81 -1.04 1.52
N SER A 55 13.79 -1.95 1.63
CA SER A 55 14.74 -2.20 0.54
C SER A 55 14.08 -2.77 -0.73
N LEU A 56 12.87 -3.32 -0.62
CA LEU A 56 12.12 -3.94 -1.70
C LEU A 56 11.05 -3.03 -2.33
N LEU A 57 10.84 -1.81 -1.82
CA LEU A 57 9.80 -0.91 -2.34
C LEU A 57 10.05 -0.47 -3.80
N GLU A 58 11.29 -0.56 -4.26
CA GLU A 58 11.71 -0.22 -5.63
C GLU A 58 11.78 -1.44 -6.58
N GLU A 59 11.35 -2.63 -6.15
CA GLU A 59 11.37 -3.83 -6.99
C GLU A 59 10.42 -3.74 -8.18
N HIS A 60 10.87 -4.20 -9.35
CA HIS A 60 10.08 -4.15 -10.58
C HIS A 60 9.28 -5.42 -10.86
N ASN A 61 9.74 -6.57 -10.35
CA ASN A 61 9.08 -7.86 -10.59
C ASN A 61 7.66 -7.86 -9.96
N LEU A 62 6.63 -8.03 -10.80
CA LEU A 62 5.23 -7.95 -10.36
C LEU A 62 4.86 -9.03 -9.33
N GLY A 63 5.47 -10.22 -9.42
CA GLY A 63 5.31 -11.28 -8.42
C GLY A 63 5.87 -10.89 -7.05
N VAL A 64 7.09 -10.33 -7.03
CA VAL A 64 7.71 -9.80 -5.80
C VAL A 64 6.87 -8.66 -5.24
N ARG A 65 6.42 -7.72 -6.07
CA ARG A 65 5.58 -6.59 -5.65
C ARG A 65 4.25 -7.04 -5.04
N LYS A 66 3.60 -8.07 -5.63
CA LYS A 66 2.37 -8.68 -5.09
C LYS A 66 2.62 -9.32 -3.74
N ALA A 67 3.64 -10.17 -3.63
CA ALA A 67 4.01 -10.81 -2.36
C ALA A 67 4.37 -9.78 -1.28
N LEU A 68 5.05 -8.69 -1.67
CA LEU A 68 5.41 -7.58 -0.78
C LEU A 68 4.15 -6.83 -0.29
N SER A 69 3.21 -6.56 -1.20
CA SER A 69 1.94 -5.90 -0.86
C SER A 69 1.13 -6.72 0.14
N GLU A 70 1.03 -8.04 -0.07
CA GLU A 70 0.39 -8.95 0.88
C GLU A 70 1.10 -8.97 2.24
N LEU A 71 2.43 -8.96 2.26
CA LEU A 71 3.21 -8.90 3.50
C LEU A 71 2.99 -7.58 4.24
N ILE A 72 2.94 -6.45 3.55
CA ILE A 72 2.65 -5.13 4.14
C ILE A 72 1.27 -5.14 4.81
N VAL A 73 0.24 -5.70 4.16
CA VAL A 73 -1.11 -5.82 4.75
C VAL A 73 -1.09 -6.69 6.01
N VAL A 74 -0.32 -7.78 6.00
CA VAL A 74 -0.14 -8.63 7.19
C VAL A 74 0.63 -7.88 8.30
N MET A 75 1.65 -7.10 7.97
CA MET A 75 2.33 -6.25 8.94
C MET A 75 1.35 -5.23 9.57
N ALA A 76 0.41 -4.71 8.78
CA ALA A 76 -0.60 -3.78 9.26
C ALA A 76 -1.55 -4.43 10.26
N SER A 77 -2.05 -5.63 9.97
CA SER A 77 -2.97 -6.35 10.86
C SER A 77 -2.37 -6.72 12.22
N HIS A 78 -1.05 -6.60 12.37
CA HIS A 78 -0.34 -6.82 13.63
C HIS A 78 0.26 -5.53 14.21
N CYS A 79 -0.13 -4.36 13.69
CA CYS A 79 0.31 -3.04 14.15
C CYS A 79 1.84 -2.85 14.07
N TYR A 80 2.48 -3.43 13.06
CA TYR A 80 3.92 -3.31 12.82
C TYR A 80 4.31 -2.15 11.91
N LEU A 81 3.32 -1.46 11.32
CA LEU A 81 3.53 -0.18 10.67
C LEU A 81 3.46 0.91 11.73
N VAL A 82 4.54 1.68 11.85
CA VAL A 82 4.62 2.80 12.81
C VAL A 82 5.37 3.96 12.16
N GLY A 83 4.92 5.18 12.41
CA GLY A 83 5.59 6.42 12.01
C GLY A 83 5.88 6.50 10.50
N SER A 84 7.03 7.07 10.14
CA SER A 84 7.41 7.31 8.75
C SER A 84 7.56 6.04 7.92
N SER A 85 7.99 4.93 8.51
CA SER A 85 8.00 3.63 7.82
C SER A 85 6.59 3.14 7.49
N GLY A 86 5.61 3.44 8.34
CA GLY A 86 4.22 3.12 8.08
C GLY A 86 3.70 3.87 6.86
N GLU A 87 3.92 5.19 6.82
CA GLU A 87 3.53 6.04 5.69
C GLU A 87 4.15 5.56 4.37
N LEU A 88 5.44 5.20 4.34
CA LEU A 88 6.12 4.66 3.14
C LEU A 88 5.46 3.38 2.60
N PHE A 89 5.03 2.49 3.49
CA PHE A 89 4.38 1.25 3.08
C PHE A 89 2.95 1.47 2.60
N ILE A 90 2.22 2.42 3.20
CA ILE A 90 0.91 2.85 2.69
C ILE A 90 1.04 3.54 1.34
N GLU A 91 2.02 4.42 1.16
CA GLU A 91 2.33 5.05 -0.12
C GLU A 91 2.62 4.00 -1.18
N TYR A 92 3.42 2.99 -0.86
CA TYR A 92 3.69 1.87 -1.77
C TYR A 92 2.40 1.16 -2.20
N LEU A 93 1.46 0.86 -1.30
CA LEU A 93 0.17 0.28 -1.68
C LEU A 93 -0.60 1.21 -2.64
N ILE A 94 -0.66 2.51 -2.33
CA ILE A 94 -1.36 3.52 -3.14
C ILE A 94 -0.73 3.66 -4.54
N CYS A 95 0.61 3.69 -4.63
CA CYS A 95 1.35 3.68 -5.89
C CYS A 95 0.95 2.48 -6.76
N ASN A 96 0.81 1.31 -6.15
CA ASN A 96 0.40 0.10 -6.86
C ASN A 96 -1.10 0.09 -7.23
N CYS A 97 -1.96 0.76 -6.46
CA CYS A 97 -3.35 1.03 -6.87
C CYS A 97 -3.42 1.88 -8.15
N ALA A 98 -2.45 2.78 -8.34
CA ALA A 98 -2.38 3.66 -9.51
C ALA A 98 -1.80 2.97 -10.77
N LEU A 99 -1.60 1.65 -10.78
CA LEU A 99 -1.15 0.92 -11.97
C LEU A 99 -2.23 0.84 -13.05
N THR A 100 -1.80 0.93 -14.31
CA THR A 100 -2.64 0.73 -15.51
C THR A 100 -2.06 -0.39 -16.35
N GLU A 101 -2.92 -1.09 -17.09
CA GLU A 101 -2.49 -2.09 -18.09
C GLU A 101 -1.53 -1.46 -19.14
N GLN A 102 -1.68 -0.16 -19.46
CA GLN A 102 -0.73 0.56 -20.32
C GLN A 102 0.71 0.63 -19.76
N ASN A 103 0.88 0.56 -18.44
CA ASN A 103 2.22 0.59 -17.81
C ASN A 103 2.99 -0.72 -18.07
N GLN A 104 2.32 -1.78 -18.54
CA GLN A 104 2.94 -3.03 -18.93
C GLN A 104 3.87 -2.86 -20.15
N SER A 105 3.46 -2.04 -21.13
CA SER A 105 4.24 -1.79 -22.36
C SER A 105 5.61 -1.14 -22.12
N TYR A 106 5.75 -0.35 -21.05
CA TYR A 106 7.02 0.26 -20.62
C TYR A 106 7.91 -0.70 -19.83
N LEU A 107 7.33 -1.67 -19.12
CA LEU A 107 8.08 -2.72 -18.42
C LEU A 107 8.58 -3.80 -19.39
N ASP A 108 7.78 -4.12 -20.40
CA ASP A 108 8.11 -5.11 -21.44
C ASP A 108 9.16 -4.62 -22.46
N SER A 109 9.42 -3.32 -22.52
CA SER A 109 10.42 -2.71 -23.42
C SER A 109 11.85 -2.68 -22.86
N ILE A 110 12.07 -3.17 -21.63
CA ILE A 110 13.40 -3.34 -21.04
C ILE A 110 14.00 -4.68 -21.55
N PRO A 111 15.07 -4.67 -22.36
CA PRO A 111 15.51 -5.88 -23.10
C PRO A 111 16.23 -6.95 -22.25
N ASN A 112 16.14 -6.92 -20.93
CA ASN A 112 16.92 -7.79 -20.05
C ASN A 112 16.07 -8.55 -19.01
N LYS A 113 15.54 -9.71 -19.42
CA LYS A 113 15.74 -11.03 -18.77
C LYS A 113 14.69 -12.02 -19.26
N ARG A 114 15.08 -12.81 -20.26
CA ARG A 114 14.52 -14.15 -20.48
C ARG A 114 14.97 -15.04 -19.31
N THR A 115 14.13 -15.23 -18.30
CA THR A 115 13.93 -16.49 -17.57
C THR A 115 12.69 -16.33 -16.70
N GLU A 116 11.51 -16.27 -17.32
CA GLU A 116 10.26 -16.48 -16.58
C GLU A 116 10.17 -17.96 -16.23
N MET A 117 10.65 -18.32 -15.04
CA MET A 117 10.05 -19.45 -14.34
C MET A 117 8.58 -19.06 -14.18
N LYS A 118 7.65 -19.85 -14.74
CA LYS A 118 6.18 -19.63 -14.69
C LYS A 118 5.65 -19.70 -13.24
N ILE A 119 6.08 -18.79 -12.39
CA ILE A 119 5.32 -18.34 -11.23
C ILE A 119 4.20 -17.53 -11.88
N GLY A 120 2.96 -18.01 -11.82
CA GLY A 120 1.82 -17.52 -12.62
C GLY A 120 1.91 -16.02 -12.88
N ALA A 121 2.05 -15.64 -14.16
CA ALA A 121 2.39 -14.28 -14.57
C ALA A 121 1.41 -13.28 -13.94
N VAL A 122 1.88 -12.57 -12.91
CA VAL A 122 1.06 -11.59 -12.20
C VAL A 122 0.86 -10.40 -13.12
N THR A 123 -0.39 -10.08 -13.42
CA THR A 123 -0.71 -8.90 -14.23
C THR A 123 -0.71 -7.62 -13.38
N PRO A 124 -0.53 -6.43 -13.99
CA PRO A 124 -0.70 -5.16 -13.28
C PRO A 124 -2.08 -5.04 -12.62
N GLY A 125 -3.14 -5.51 -13.28
CA GLY A 125 -4.50 -5.55 -12.72
C GLY A 125 -4.63 -6.44 -11.49
N GLU A 126 -3.98 -7.61 -11.45
CA GLU A 126 -3.96 -8.45 -10.25
C GLU A 126 -3.27 -7.76 -9.06
N LEU A 127 -2.12 -7.13 -9.32
CA LEU A 127 -1.38 -6.40 -8.29
C LEU A 127 -2.19 -5.21 -7.76
N ARG A 128 -2.80 -4.42 -8.67
CA ARG A 128 -3.71 -3.34 -8.31
C ARG A 128 -4.85 -3.83 -7.42
N ALA A 129 -5.53 -4.91 -7.81
CA ALA A 129 -6.64 -5.45 -7.03
C ALA A 129 -6.22 -5.93 -5.63
N VAL A 130 -5.02 -6.50 -5.49
CA VAL A 130 -4.46 -6.87 -4.17
C VAL A 130 -4.22 -5.63 -3.31
N CYS A 131 -3.64 -4.57 -3.88
CA CYS A 131 -3.37 -3.33 -3.16
C CYS A 131 -4.64 -2.57 -2.78
N GLU A 132 -5.63 -2.47 -3.67
CA GLU A 132 -6.91 -1.81 -3.38
C GLU A 132 -7.66 -2.52 -2.24
N LYS A 133 -7.75 -3.86 -2.31
CA LYS A 133 -8.38 -4.67 -1.26
C LYS A 133 -7.60 -4.59 0.05
N GLY A 134 -6.28 -4.66 -0.03
CA GLY A 134 -5.38 -4.56 1.12
C GLY A 134 -5.51 -3.22 1.84
N LEU A 135 -5.45 -2.12 1.10
CA LEU A 135 -5.57 -0.76 1.64
C LEU A 135 -6.94 -0.52 2.29
N LEU A 136 -8.01 -0.97 1.63
CA LEU A 136 -9.35 -0.86 2.20
C LEU A 136 -9.49 -1.70 3.47
N LEU A 137 -9.00 -2.95 3.47
CA LEU A 137 -9.01 -3.82 4.66
C LEU A 137 -8.31 -3.14 5.82
N VAL A 138 -7.09 -2.64 5.59
CA VAL A 138 -6.30 -1.91 6.60
C VAL A 138 -7.06 -0.72 7.16
N THR A 139 -7.74 0.02 6.30
CA THR A 139 -8.53 1.21 6.68
C THR A 139 -9.74 0.87 7.52
N ILE A 140 -10.46 -0.22 7.22
CA ILE A 140 -11.75 -0.53 7.86
C ILE A 140 -11.63 -1.46 9.07
N THR A 141 -10.64 -2.36 9.08
CA THR A 141 -10.57 -3.41 10.12
C THR A 141 -9.53 -3.16 11.20
N ILE A 142 -8.64 -2.16 11.03
CA ILE A 142 -7.51 -1.92 11.94
C ILE A 142 -7.57 -0.49 12.47
N PRO A 143 -8.29 -0.23 13.57
CA PRO A 143 -8.44 1.12 14.13
C PRO A 143 -7.10 1.78 14.48
N GLU A 144 -6.12 0.99 14.92
CA GLU A 144 -4.77 1.46 15.24
C GLU A 144 -4.08 2.07 14.03
N MET A 145 -4.49 1.79 12.78
CA MET A 145 -3.88 2.38 11.59
C MET A 145 -4.35 3.81 11.31
N GLU A 146 -5.38 4.31 12.01
CA GLU A 146 -5.95 5.64 11.79
C GLU A 146 -4.89 6.75 11.87
N HIS A 147 -3.99 6.71 12.86
CA HIS A 147 -2.94 7.72 13.06
C HIS A 147 -1.84 7.74 11.98
N ILE A 148 -1.76 6.69 11.15
CA ILE A 148 -0.85 6.61 10.00
C ILE A 148 -1.58 7.03 8.73
N LEU A 149 -2.85 6.63 8.59
CA LEU A 149 -3.65 6.91 7.41
C LEU A 149 -4.12 8.36 7.38
N TRP A 150 -4.57 8.90 8.50
CA TRP A 150 -4.97 10.29 8.62
C TRP A 150 -3.87 11.13 9.28
N PRO A 151 -3.56 12.35 8.79
CA PRO A 151 -4.04 13.01 7.57
C PRO A 151 -3.25 12.62 6.29
N PHE A 152 -2.37 11.61 6.37
CA PHE A 152 -1.47 11.21 5.29
C PHE A 152 -2.16 10.97 3.93
N LEU A 153 -3.34 10.33 3.93
CA LEU A 153 -4.11 10.05 2.71
C LEU A 153 -4.47 11.31 1.91
N LEU A 154 -4.62 12.47 2.56
CA LEU A 154 -4.87 13.74 1.85
C LEU A 154 -3.71 14.12 0.93
N LYS A 155 -2.48 13.90 1.38
CA LYS A 155 -1.26 14.18 0.60
C LYS A 155 -1.22 13.36 -0.68
N MET A 156 -1.85 12.20 -0.69
CA MET A 156 -1.86 11.27 -1.83
C MET A 156 -2.81 11.71 -2.95
N ILE A 157 -3.68 12.70 -2.72
CA ILE A 157 -4.62 13.20 -3.73
C ILE A 157 -3.91 14.13 -4.75
N ILE A 158 -2.92 14.90 -4.28
CA ILE A 158 -2.30 15.98 -5.07
C ILE A 158 -1.41 15.45 -6.22
N PRO A 159 -0.46 14.52 -6.01
CA PRO A 159 0.48 14.10 -7.06
C PRO A 159 -0.22 13.46 -8.26
N GLN A 160 0.26 13.77 -9.47
CA GLN A 160 -0.27 13.19 -10.70
C GLN A 160 0.02 11.69 -10.82
N THR A 161 1.12 11.23 -10.23
CA THR A 161 1.50 9.81 -10.16
C THR A 161 0.43 8.95 -9.49
N TYR A 162 -0.37 9.51 -8.59
CA TYR A 162 -1.40 8.80 -7.82
C TYR A 162 -2.80 8.97 -8.41
N THR A 163 -2.94 9.64 -9.56
CA THR A 163 -4.25 9.87 -10.22
C THR A 163 -5.08 8.59 -10.32
N GLY A 164 -4.47 7.47 -10.74
CA GLY A 164 -5.17 6.20 -10.88
C GLY A 164 -5.69 5.59 -9.57
N ALA A 165 -5.17 6.04 -8.42
CA ALA A 165 -5.56 5.57 -7.10
C ALA A 165 -6.50 6.54 -6.36
N VAL A 166 -6.76 7.75 -6.88
CA VAL A 166 -7.49 8.79 -6.13
C VAL A 166 -8.88 8.34 -5.70
N ALA A 167 -9.62 7.59 -6.53
CA ALA A 167 -10.92 7.03 -6.12
C ALA A 167 -10.79 6.09 -4.92
N MET A 168 -9.76 5.24 -4.90
CA MET A 168 -9.49 4.34 -3.78
C MET A 168 -9.07 5.12 -2.53
N VAL A 169 -8.25 6.16 -2.67
CA VAL A 169 -7.85 7.05 -1.56
C VAL A 169 -9.08 7.75 -0.97
N CYS A 170 -9.95 8.32 -1.81
CA CYS A 170 -11.19 8.96 -1.38
C CYS A 170 -12.10 7.98 -0.63
N ARG A 171 -12.23 6.76 -1.14
CA ARG A 171 -13.00 5.70 -0.48
C ARG A 171 -12.42 5.36 0.90
N CYS A 172 -11.10 5.24 1.03
CA CYS A 172 -10.48 5.01 2.34
C CYS A 172 -10.75 6.18 3.30
N ILE A 173 -10.62 7.42 2.82
CA ILE A 173 -10.95 8.61 3.62
C ILE A 173 -12.41 8.54 4.09
N SER A 174 -13.37 8.30 3.19
CA SER A 174 -14.79 8.18 3.57
C SER A 174 -15.05 7.09 4.61
N GLU A 175 -14.36 5.95 4.53
CA GLU A 175 -14.48 4.89 5.53
C GLU A 175 -13.89 5.27 6.89
N LEU A 176 -12.77 6.01 6.93
CA LEU A 176 -12.23 6.56 8.18
C LEU A 176 -13.23 7.50 8.84
N TRP A 177 -13.89 8.36 8.04
CA TRP A 177 -14.94 9.24 8.55
C TRP A 177 -16.16 8.46 9.05
N ARG A 178 -16.58 7.39 8.37
CA ARG A 178 -17.76 6.59 8.73
C ARG A 178 -17.59 5.83 10.05
N HIS A 179 -16.38 5.35 10.35
CA HIS A 179 -16.12 4.61 11.58
C HIS A 179 -15.93 5.48 12.82
N ARG A 180 -16.04 6.80 12.68
CA ARG A 180 -15.73 7.74 13.75
C ARG A 180 -16.95 8.08 14.60
N SER A 181 -16.75 8.07 15.93
CA SER A 181 -17.68 8.69 16.87
C SER A 181 -17.55 10.21 16.80
N TYR A 182 -18.68 10.90 16.61
CA TYR A 182 -18.78 12.37 16.59
C TYR A 182 -18.03 12.98 17.78
N GLY A 183 -16.88 13.64 17.53
CA GLY A 183 -16.13 14.34 18.59
C GLY A 183 -14.63 14.52 18.41
N SER A 184 -13.97 13.90 17.42
CA SER A 184 -12.52 14.02 17.24
C SER A 184 -12.11 15.20 16.34
N ASP A 185 -11.16 16.00 16.83
CA ASP A 185 -10.66 17.28 16.31
C ASP A 185 -9.75 17.12 15.06
N MET A 186 -10.15 16.31 14.08
CA MET A 186 -9.32 15.99 12.89
C MET A 186 -8.95 17.21 12.05
N LEU A 187 -9.85 18.20 12.02
CA LEU A 187 -9.60 19.45 11.32
C LEU A 187 -8.48 20.26 11.99
N SER A 188 -8.28 20.12 13.31
CA SER A 188 -7.13 20.72 13.98
C SER A 188 -5.81 20.03 13.63
N GLU A 189 -5.80 18.71 13.49
CA GLU A 189 -4.61 17.92 13.12
C GLU A 189 -4.17 18.19 11.68
N CYS A 190 -5.13 18.45 10.80
CA CYS A 190 -4.87 18.92 9.43
C CYS A 190 -4.21 20.32 9.44
N LYS A 191 -4.68 21.23 10.30
CA LYS A 191 -4.17 22.61 10.40
C LYS A 191 -2.80 22.71 11.08
N SER A 192 -2.41 21.74 11.90
CA SER A 192 -1.14 21.76 12.64
C SER A 192 0.05 21.26 11.82
N ARG A 193 -0.20 20.63 10.67
CA ARG A 193 0.82 20.04 9.80
C ARG A 193 0.97 20.85 8.50
N PRO A 194 2.12 21.50 8.25
CA PRO A 194 2.32 22.35 7.07
C PRO A 194 2.44 21.58 5.75
N ASP A 195 2.61 20.25 5.80
CA ASP A 195 2.72 19.36 4.64
C ASP A 195 1.38 18.80 4.14
N ILE A 196 0.28 19.16 4.80
CA ILE A 196 -1.07 18.73 4.41
C ILE A 196 -1.67 19.73 3.42
N PRO A 197 -2.24 19.26 2.30
CA PRO A 197 -2.77 20.15 1.27
C PRO A 197 -3.93 20.98 1.79
N THR A 198 -4.02 22.23 1.31
CA THR A 198 -5.13 23.11 1.67
C THR A 198 -6.44 22.64 1.03
N ALA A 199 -7.56 23.15 1.53
CA ALA A 199 -8.86 22.86 0.95
C ALA A 199 -8.95 23.33 -0.51
N GLU A 200 -8.31 24.45 -0.85
CA GLU A 200 -8.26 24.99 -2.21
C GLU A 200 -7.44 24.08 -3.15
N GLU A 201 -6.30 23.56 -2.68
CA GLU A 201 -5.48 22.63 -3.46
C GLU A 201 -6.21 21.32 -3.75
N LEU A 202 -6.88 20.77 -2.73
CA LEU A 202 -7.73 19.58 -2.88
C LEU A 202 -8.89 19.85 -3.84
N LEU A 203 -9.60 20.97 -3.70
CA LEU A 203 -10.71 21.34 -4.57
C LEU A 203 -10.23 21.49 -6.03
N ALA A 204 -9.14 22.23 -6.26
CA ALA A 204 -8.57 22.41 -7.59
C ALA A 204 -8.20 21.05 -8.21
N ARG A 205 -7.61 20.15 -7.41
CA ARG A 205 -7.27 18.80 -7.85
C ARG A 205 -8.51 17.99 -8.23
N PHE A 206 -9.56 18.02 -7.41
CA PHE A 206 -10.82 17.33 -7.72
C PHE A 206 -11.49 17.89 -8.98
N VAL A 207 -11.53 19.20 -9.17
CA VAL A 207 -12.11 19.81 -10.38
C VAL A 207 -11.41 19.29 -11.64
N VAL A 208 -10.07 19.18 -11.62
CA VAL A 208 -9.30 18.61 -12.73
C VAL A 208 -9.65 17.14 -12.96
N LEU A 209 -9.78 16.34 -11.90
CA LEU A 209 -10.11 14.91 -12.01
C LEU A 209 -11.54 14.65 -12.49
N LEU A 210 -12.47 15.56 -12.19
CA LEU A 210 -13.88 15.46 -12.57
C LEU A 210 -14.16 15.98 -13.98
N HIS A 211 -13.22 16.69 -14.61
CA HIS A 211 -13.38 17.24 -15.95
C HIS A 211 -13.51 16.17 -17.06
N ASP A 212 -12.95 14.98 -16.86
CA ASP A 212 -13.09 13.84 -17.79
C ASP A 212 -13.65 12.61 -17.06
N PRO A 213 -14.98 12.48 -16.97
CA PRO A 213 -15.60 11.42 -16.17
C PRO A 213 -15.51 10.03 -16.78
N LEU A 214 -15.09 9.92 -18.04
CA LEU A 214 -14.90 8.66 -18.75
C LEU A 214 -13.42 8.25 -18.84
N ALA A 215 -12.48 9.15 -18.55
CA ALA A 215 -11.09 8.79 -18.39
C ALA A 215 -10.90 7.75 -17.28
N ARG A 216 -10.26 6.64 -17.65
CA ARG A 216 -9.75 5.58 -16.77
C ARG A 216 -10.81 5.00 -15.81
N GLU A 217 -11.57 4.02 -16.30
CA GLU A 217 -12.50 3.19 -15.51
C GLU A 217 -13.56 3.97 -14.70
N GLN A 218 -14.03 5.11 -15.23
CA GLN A 218 -15.03 5.96 -14.57
C GLN A 218 -14.55 6.52 -13.22
N LEU A 219 -13.28 6.94 -13.14
CA LEU A 219 -12.65 7.51 -11.94
C LEU A 219 -13.52 8.61 -11.31
N ALA A 220 -14.05 9.54 -12.10
CA ALA A 220 -14.92 10.60 -11.61
C ALA A 220 -16.23 10.05 -11.03
N THR A 221 -16.86 9.07 -11.68
CA THR A 221 -18.09 8.43 -11.18
C THR A 221 -17.83 7.72 -9.85
N GLN A 222 -16.68 7.07 -9.68
CA GLN A 222 -16.31 6.42 -8.42
C GLN A 222 -16.04 7.46 -7.32
N ILE A 223 -15.32 8.54 -7.61
CA ILE A 223 -15.08 9.64 -6.66
C ILE A 223 -16.42 10.27 -6.24
N LEU A 224 -17.31 10.55 -7.20
CA LEU A 224 -18.61 11.14 -6.93
C LEU A 224 -19.49 10.19 -6.12
N THR A 225 -19.57 8.91 -6.47
CA THR A 225 -20.38 7.91 -5.73
C THR A 225 -19.94 7.79 -4.28
N VAL A 226 -18.62 7.78 -4.03
CA VAL A 226 -18.06 7.75 -2.69
C VAL A 226 -18.41 9.02 -1.90
N SER A 227 -18.48 10.17 -2.56
CA SER A 227 -18.79 11.47 -1.94
C SER A 227 -20.29 11.69 -1.73
N SER A 228 -21.14 11.11 -2.59
CA SER A 228 -22.61 11.27 -2.53
C SER A 228 -23.32 10.21 -1.69
N CYS A 229 -22.61 9.18 -1.19
CA CYS A 229 -23.11 8.25 -0.17
C CYS A 229 -23.20 8.85 1.26
N HIS A 230 -23.31 10.18 1.39
CA HIS A 230 -23.57 10.85 2.66
C HIS A 230 -25.10 11.05 2.83
N PRO A 231 -25.76 10.43 3.83
CA PRO A 231 -27.07 10.88 4.29
C PRO A 231 -26.96 12.17 5.13
#